data_AF-A0AAN8YD26-F1
#
_entry.id   AF-A0AAN8YD26-F1
#
_cell.length_a   1.000
_cell.length_b   1.000
_cell.length_c   1.000
_cell.angle_alpha   90.00
_cell.angle_beta   90.00
_cell.angle_gamma   90.00
#
_symmetry.space_group_name_H-M   'P 1'
#
loop_
_entity.id
_entity.type
_entity.pdbx_description
1 polymer ?
#
loop_
_entity_poly.entity_id
_entity_poly.type
_entity_poly.pdbx_seq_one_letter_code
_entity_poly.pdbx_strand_id
1 'polypeptide(L)'
;MIFLLSYTNSAATHLVSLSKFPILRIPQLSTMSTNFFKSHAFAGNPIKLRTPKPTDPFSPPSALKTLKNLLLGNTHEPHSPNFKILPFRKGRPLAGSVRGSNEPNWHLGWLSFGDCKAFLENSEVNLSEDTLVYLGSDSEGDGAYVVYWGIDVTEAGNGLVKELGSKQFCFVELRTLMVATDWENASSMGQLAIAGHARSLLEWHTVSRFCGFCGGKNILIDAGRRKQCSNELCKKKIYPRVDPVVIMLVIDKENDRALLSRQSRFVPRMWSCLAGFMEEKVWRRL
;
A
#
# COMPACT_ATOMS: atom_id res chain seq x y z
N MET A 1 -12.16 5.19 -7.75
CA MET A 1 -12.90 6.43 -8.02
C MET A 1 -14.12 6.44 -7.09
N ILE A 2 -14.05 7.22 -6.01
CA ILE A 2 -15.17 7.41 -5.06
C ILE A 2 -15.80 8.73 -5.46
N PHE A 3 -17.07 8.74 -5.85
CA PHE A 3 -17.78 9.99 -6.14
C PHE A 3 -18.57 10.40 -4.90
N LEU A 4 -18.23 11.56 -4.33
CA LEU A 4 -19.00 12.23 -3.29
C LEU A 4 -19.88 13.28 -3.96
N LEU A 5 -21.20 13.09 -3.93
CA LEU A 5 -22.17 14.07 -4.43
C LEU A 5 -22.92 14.71 -3.25
N SER A 6 -22.88 16.03 -3.17
CA SER A 6 -23.59 16.87 -2.20
C SER A 6 -25.09 16.97 -2.55
N TYR A 7 -25.94 17.19 -1.53
CA TYR A 7 -27.36 16.83 -1.49
C TYR A 7 -28.33 18.00 -1.69
N THR A 8 -29.53 17.72 -2.24
CA THR A 8 -30.82 18.27 -1.79
C THR A 8 -31.91 17.17 -1.82
N ASN A 9 -32.94 17.36 -1.01
CA ASN A 9 -33.78 16.34 -0.34
C ASN A 9 -34.95 15.78 -1.19
N SER A 10 -35.22 14.47 -1.14
CA SER A 10 -36.54 13.80 -1.05
C SER A 10 -36.37 12.29 -1.32
N ALA A 11 -37.31 11.44 -0.89
CA ALA A 11 -37.17 9.98 -0.80
C ALA A 11 -37.39 9.19 -2.11
N ALA A 12 -36.87 7.95 -2.10
CA ALA A 12 -37.07 6.83 -3.02
C ALA A 12 -36.38 6.90 -4.41
N THR A 13 -35.44 5.97 -4.64
CA THR A 13 -34.80 5.64 -5.95
C THR A 13 -34.45 6.84 -6.83
N HIS A 14 -33.22 7.35 -6.68
CA HIS A 14 -32.78 8.51 -7.47
C HIS A 14 -32.01 8.08 -8.72
N LEU A 15 -32.69 8.25 -9.86
CA LEU A 15 -32.10 8.31 -11.18
C LEU A 15 -31.40 9.67 -11.32
N VAL A 16 -30.07 9.68 -11.43
CA VAL A 16 -29.30 10.90 -11.67
C VAL A 16 -29.15 11.08 -13.19
N SER A 17 -29.65 12.19 -13.72
CA SER A 17 -29.55 12.59 -15.14
C SER A 17 -28.20 13.25 -15.40
N LEU A 18 -27.43 12.74 -16.36
CA LEU A 18 -26.10 13.26 -16.75
C LEU A 18 -26.20 14.46 -17.72
N SER A 19 -27.03 15.47 -17.43
CA SER A 19 -27.04 16.67 -18.28
C SER A 19 -25.94 17.65 -17.87
N LYS A 20 -24.75 17.49 -18.47
CA LYS A 20 -23.66 18.46 -18.75
C LYS A 20 -22.27 17.87 -18.51
N PHE A 21 -21.88 16.89 -19.32
CA PHE A 21 -20.48 16.72 -19.71
C PHE A 21 -20.41 16.88 -21.23
N PRO A 22 -19.55 17.77 -21.78
CA PRO A 22 -19.44 17.89 -23.22
C PRO A 22 -18.85 16.59 -23.76
N ILE A 23 -19.65 15.87 -24.54
CA ILE A 23 -19.26 14.66 -25.26
C ILE A 23 -18.23 15.10 -26.33
N LEU A 24 -16.94 14.99 -26.01
CA LEU A 24 -15.89 14.94 -27.01
C LEU A 24 -16.04 13.61 -27.76
N ARG A 25 -16.37 13.69 -29.06
CA ARG A 25 -16.43 12.54 -29.98
C ARG A 25 -15.14 11.72 -29.87
N ILE A 26 -15.27 10.49 -29.40
CA ILE A 26 -14.21 9.48 -29.49
C ILE A 26 -14.15 9.01 -30.95
N PRO A 27 -13.05 9.21 -31.69
CA PRO A 27 -12.88 8.56 -32.98
C PRO A 27 -12.72 7.05 -32.76
N GLN A 28 -13.26 6.26 -33.67
CA GLN A 28 -13.07 4.81 -33.71
C GLN A 28 -11.57 4.49 -33.68
N LEU A 29 -11.06 4.00 -32.55
CA LEU A 29 -9.72 3.46 -32.47
C LEU A 29 -9.77 1.98 -32.84
N SER A 30 -9.15 1.67 -33.97
CA SER A 30 -8.69 0.35 -34.38
C SER A 30 -8.05 -0.42 -33.22
N THR A 31 -8.41 -1.70 -33.10
CA THR A 31 -7.65 -2.79 -32.44
C THR A 31 -6.70 -2.33 -31.33
N MET A 32 -7.21 -2.30 -30.10
CA MET A 32 -6.42 -2.04 -28.90
C MET A 32 -5.26 -3.05 -28.81
N SER A 33 -4.06 -2.57 -29.14
CA SER A 33 -2.80 -3.21 -28.78
C SER A 33 -2.81 -3.53 -27.28
N THR A 34 -2.52 -4.79 -26.96
CA THR A 34 -2.50 -5.38 -25.61
C THR A 34 -1.42 -4.81 -24.67
N ASN A 35 -0.74 -3.73 -25.04
CA ASN A 35 0.46 -3.23 -24.36
C ASN A 35 0.21 -2.18 -23.26
N PHE A 36 -1.04 -1.92 -22.86
CA PHE A 36 -1.39 -0.92 -21.83
C PHE A 36 -2.03 -1.47 -20.54
N PHE A 37 -1.99 -2.79 -20.31
CA PHE A 37 -2.45 -3.35 -19.03
C PHE A 37 -1.36 -3.22 -17.96
N LYS A 38 -1.27 -2.05 -17.31
CA LYS A 38 -0.80 -1.98 -15.91
C LYS A 38 -1.89 -2.60 -15.02
N SER A 39 -2.02 -3.92 -15.07
CA SER A 39 -3.13 -4.71 -14.49
C SER A 39 -2.88 -5.22 -13.06
N HIS A 40 -1.80 -4.77 -12.41
CA HIS A 40 -1.49 -5.22 -11.06
C HIS A 40 -2.25 -4.40 -10.00
N ALA A 41 -2.61 -5.04 -8.89
CA ALA A 41 -3.31 -4.45 -7.74
C ALA A 41 -2.63 -3.21 -7.10
N PHE A 42 -1.45 -2.82 -7.62
CA PHE A 42 -0.65 -1.67 -7.19
C PHE A 42 -0.17 -0.83 -8.39
N ALA A 43 -0.95 -0.80 -9.48
CA ALA A 43 -0.70 -0.01 -10.68
C ALA A 43 -0.66 1.49 -10.30
N GLY A 44 0.52 1.98 -9.95
CA GLY A 44 0.71 3.31 -9.37
C GLY A 44 1.88 3.38 -8.37
N ASN A 45 2.35 2.25 -7.84
CA ASN A 45 3.54 2.24 -6.98
C ASN A 45 4.79 2.61 -7.81
N PRO A 46 5.43 3.78 -7.57
CA PRO A 46 6.55 4.25 -8.37
C PRO A 46 7.82 3.41 -8.19
N ILE A 47 7.91 2.68 -7.07
CA ILE A 47 9.08 1.90 -6.66
C ILE A 47 9.15 0.54 -7.39
N LYS A 48 8.10 0.14 -8.13
CA LYS A 48 8.00 -1.20 -8.74
C LYS A 48 8.65 -1.39 -10.11
N LEU A 49 9.31 -0.38 -10.67
CA LEU A 49 9.66 -0.44 -12.09
C LEU A 49 10.79 -1.42 -12.46
N ARG A 50 11.64 -1.87 -11.54
CA ARG A 50 12.65 -2.90 -11.82
C ARG A 50 12.90 -3.75 -10.57
N THR A 51 12.64 -5.06 -10.62
CA THR A 51 13.29 -5.99 -9.67
C THR A 51 14.78 -5.98 -10.00
N PRO A 52 15.65 -5.47 -9.11
CA PRO A 52 17.09 -5.46 -9.36
C PRO A 52 17.58 -6.90 -9.56
N LYS A 53 18.57 -7.11 -10.44
CA LYS A 53 19.21 -8.43 -10.55
C LYS A 53 19.78 -8.82 -9.18
N PRO A 54 19.90 -10.10 -8.81
CA PRO A 54 20.48 -10.51 -7.53
C PRO A 54 21.91 -9.97 -7.29
N THR A 55 22.65 -9.70 -8.38
CA THR A 55 23.99 -9.10 -8.37
C THR A 55 23.99 -7.58 -8.23
N ASP A 56 22.82 -6.96 -8.25
CA ASP A 56 22.66 -5.53 -8.05
C ASP A 56 22.86 -5.24 -6.55
N PRO A 57 23.74 -4.29 -6.17
CA PRO A 57 23.93 -3.87 -4.78
C PRO A 57 22.65 -3.43 -4.08
N PHE A 58 21.55 -3.27 -4.83
CA PHE A 58 20.26 -2.81 -4.34
C PHE A 58 19.16 -3.89 -4.35
N SER A 59 19.54 -5.14 -4.60
CA SER A 59 18.63 -6.27 -4.50
C SER A 59 18.09 -6.43 -3.06
N PRO A 60 16.88 -7.02 -2.88
CA PRO A 60 16.34 -7.31 -1.54
C PRO A 60 17.32 -7.98 -0.57
N PRO A 61 18.13 -9.00 -0.97
CA PRO A 61 19.11 -9.58 -0.06
C PRO A 61 20.26 -8.64 0.31
N SER A 62 20.70 -7.77 -0.61
CA SER A 62 21.72 -6.76 -0.32
C SER A 62 21.19 -5.70 0.65
N ALA A 63 19.98 -5.19 0.40
CA ALA A 63 19.32 -4.22 1.29
C ALA A 63 19.12 -4.78 2.71
N LEU A 64 18.73 -6.06 2.82
CA LEU A 64 18.64 -6.76 4.10
C LEU A 64 20.02 -6.84 4.76
N LYS A 65 21.08 -7.21 4.03
CA LYS A 65 22.45 -7.27 4.57
C LYS A 65 22.90 -5.92 5.16
N THR A 66 22.68 -4.83 4.43
CA THR A 66 22.99 -3.48 4.92
C THR A 66 22.20 -3.13 6.17
N LEU A 67 20.91 -3.49 6.21
CA LEU A 67 20.07 -3.32 7.39
C LEU A 67 20.63 -4.09 8.60
N LYS A 68 21.10 -5.35 8.43
CA LYS A 68 21.75 -6.11 9.51
C LYS A 68 22.95 -5.36 10.07
N ASN A 69 23.81 -4.86 9.19
CA ASN A 69 25.02 -4.15 9.58
C ASN A 69 24.72 -2.88 10.38
N LEU A 70 23.68 -2.14 9.97
CA LEU A 70 23.23 -0.95 10.70
C LEU A 70 22.60 -1.27 12.05
N LEU A 71 21.83 -2.36 12.16
CA LEU A 71 21.29 -2.84 13.44
C LEU A 71 22.42 -3.25 14.39
N LEU A 72 23.50 -3.85 13.87
CA LEU A 72 24.68 -4.26 14.61
C LEU A 72 25.67 -3.13 14.94
N GLY A 73 25.42 -1.89 14.46
CA GLY A 73 26.26 -0.72 14.74
C GLY A 73 27.53 -0.59 13.90
N ASN A 74 27.69 -1.40 12.85
CA ASN A 74 28.87 -1.33 11.97
C ASN A 74 28.67 -0.27 10.87
N THR A 75 29.07 0.97 11.16
CA THR A 75 28.99 2.11 10.21
C THR A 75 30.27 2.26 9.41
N HIS A 76 30.55 1.36 8.47
CA HIS A 76 31.68 1.52 7.54
C HIS A 76 31.30 1.02 6.15
N GLU A 77 30.45 1.77 5.43
CA GLU A 77 30.42 1.70 3.96
C GLU A 77 30.08 3.09 3.36
N PRO A 78 30.94 3.65 2.48
CA PRO A 78 30.81 4.99 1.93
C PRO A 78 29.65 5.17 0.93
N HIS A 79 28.96 4.09 0.54
CA HIS A 79 27.81 4.10 -0.38
C HIS A 79 26.54 3.50 0.25
N SER A 80 26.34 3.71 1.56
CA SER A 80 25.15 3.21 2.25
C SER A 80 23.89 3.91 1.73
N PRO A 81 22.85 3.18 1.29
CA PRO A 81 21.60 3.77 0.85
C PRO A 81 20.87 4.46 2.01
N ASN A 82 20.15 5.54 1.69
CA ASN A 82 19.27 6.19 2.65
C ASN A 82 18.04 5.30 2.90
N PHE A 83 17.68 5.12 4.17
CA PHE A 83 16.55 4.29 4.56
C PHE A 83 15.36 5.15 4.95
N LYS A 84 14.23 4.94 4.26
CA LYS A 84 12.93 5.49 4.63
C LYS A 84 12.05 4.37 5.18
N ILE A 85 11.66 4.48 6.45
CA ILE A 85 10.84 3.49 7.14
C ILE A 85 9.45 4.09 7.37
N LEU A 86 8.40 3.35 7.01
CA LEU A 86 7.02 3.71 7.29
C LEU A 86 6.46 2.85 8.43
N PRO A 87 6.20 3.44 9.62
CA PRO A 87 5.56 2.73 10.72
C PRO A 87 4.07 2.50 10.47
N PHE A 88 3.59 1.33 10.90
CA PHE A 88 2.18 0.97 10.92
C PHE A 88 1.74 0.60 12.33
N ARG A 89 0.52 0.98 12.71
CA ARG A 89 -0.10 0.54 13.96
C ARG A 89 -1.50 0.01 13.65
N LYS A 90 -1.75 -1.27 13.92
CA LYS A 90 -3.01 -1.97 13.60
C LYS A 90 -3.41 -1.77 12.13
N GLY A 91 -2.44 -1.88 11.22
CA GLY A 91 -2.64 -1.69 9.78
C GLY A 91 -2.85 -0.24 9.31
N ARG A 92 -2.71 0.75 10.20
CA ARG A 92 -2.79 2.19 9.88
C ARG A 92 -1.39 2.76 9.67
N PRO A 93 -1.06 3.35 8.50
CA PRO A 93 0.23 4.01 8.32
C PRO A 93 0.35 5.28 9.16
N LEU A 94 1.58 5.64 9.49
CA LEU A 94 1.92 6.96 10.01
C LEU A 94 1.71 8.00 8.92
N ALA A 95 0.99 9.08 9.23
CA ALA A 95 0.75 10.20 8.34
C ALA A 95 0.83 11.53 9.10
N GLY A 96 1.27 12.57 8.39
CA GLY A 96 1.34 13.93 8.88
C GLY A 96 0.49 14.86 8.03
N SER A 97 0.23 16.05 8.54
CA SER A 97 -0.38 17.14 7.79
C SER A 97 0.40 18.42 8.01
N VAL A 98 0.73 19.12 6.93
CA VAL A 98 1.51 20.37 7.00
C VAL A 98 0.61 21.51 7.48
N ARG A 99 0.97 22.17 8.59
CA ARG A 99 0.29 23.39 9.03
C ARG A 99 0.77 24.59 8.22
N GLY A 100 -0.15 25.30 7.55
CA GLY A 100 0.14 26.59 6.90
C GLY A 100 -0.55 26.82 5.55
N SER A 101 -1.05 25.78 4.89
CA SER A 101 -1.94 25.90 3.73
C SER A 101 -3.40 25.95 4.19
N ASN A 102 -4.24 26.70 3.48
CA ASN A 102 -5.69 26.78 3.75
C ASN A 102 -6.41 25.42 3.64
N GLU A 103 -5.75 24.40 3.05
CA GLU A 103 -6.23 23.02 2.95
C GLU A 103 -5.23 22.05 3.58
N PRO A 104 -5.69 21.01 4.30
CA PRO A 104 -4.81 20.03 4.94
C PRO A 104 -4.13 19.15 3.88
N ASN A 105 -2.85 19.42 3.60
CA ASN A 105 -2.04 18.55 2.74
C ASN A 105 -1.53 17.36 3.55
N TRP A 106 -2.13 16.18 3.34
CA TRP A 106 -1.76 14.93 4.01
C TRP A 106 -0.60 14.26 3.29
N HIS A 107 0.36 13.74 4.07
CA HIS A 107 1.47 12.97 3.53
C HIS A 107 1.83 11.79 4.45
N LEU A 108 2.54 10.81 3.91
CA LEU A 108 3.06 9.70 4.71
C LEU A 108 4.19 10.18 5.64
N GLY A 109 4.22 9.64 6.84
CA GLY A 109 5.26 9.87 7.84
C GLY A 109 6.44 8.92 7.63
N TRP A 110 7.25 9.18 6.60
CA TRP A 110 8.50 8.47 6.38
C TRP A 110 9.54 8.91 7.42
N LEU A 111 10.14 7.94 8.12
CA LEU A 111 11.18 8.16 9.12
C LEU A 111 12.54 7.72 8.57
N SER A 112 13.60 8.41 8.97
CA SER A 112 14.97 7.90 8.75
C SER A 112 15.23 6.67 9.63
N PHE A 113 16.25 5.88 9.32
CA PHE A 113 16.66 4.76 10.18
C PHE A 113 17.02 5.24 11.60
N GLY A 114 17.74 6.35 11.72
CA GLY A 114 18.13 6.93 13.03
C GLY A 114 16.93 7.36 13.86
N ASP A 115 15.98 8.08 13.24
CA ASP A 115 14.75 8.49 13.92
C ASP A 115 13.94 7.27 14.36
N CYS A 116 13.73 6.31 13.46
CA CYS A 116 12.98 5.09 13.74
C CYS A 116 13.59 4.30 14.90
N LYS A 117 14.93 4.20 14.93
CA LYS A 117 15.66 3.55 16.02
C LYS A 117 15.48 4.30 17.34
N ALA A 118 15.66 5.61 17.37
CA ALA A 118 15.48 6.42 18.58
C ALA A 118 14.05 6.32 19.15
N PHE A 119 13.03 6.31 18.28
CA PHE A 119 11.63 6.14 18.69
C PHE A 119 11.34 4.75 19.28
N LEU A 120 12.04 3.72 18.79
CA LEU A 120 11.83 2.33 19.22
C LEU A 120 12.69 1.94 20.42
N GLU A 121 13.85 2.56 20.64
CA GLU A 121 14.68 2.37 21.85
C GLU A 121 13.92 2.73 23.14
N ASN A 122 13.00 3.69 23.08
CA ASN A 122 12.11 4.06 24.19
C ASN A 122 10.86 3.15 24.30
N SER A 123 10.77 2.10 23.48
CA SER A 123 9.62 1.19 23.37
C SER A 123 10.03 -0.27 23.59
N GLU A 124 9.08 -1.15 23.92
CA GLU A 124 9.32 -2.59 24.11
C GLU A 124 9.58 -3.37 22.80
N VAL A 125 9.58 -2.68 21.65
CA VAL A 125 9.73 -3.31 20.33
C VAL A 125 11.19 -3.25 19.90
N ASN A 126 11.87 -4.39 19.96
CA ASN A 126 13.19 -4.54 19.37
C ASN A 126 13.10 -4.55 17.84
N LEU A 127 13.82 -3.63 17.19
CA LEU A 127 14.05 -3.64 15.76
C LEU A 127 14.78 -4.93 15.38
N SER A 128 14.02 -5.87 14.82
CA SER A 128 14.56 -7.10 14.24
C SER A 128 14.32 -7.12 12.73
N GLU A 129 15.18 -7.79 12.00
CA GLU A 129 15.03 -8.03 10.56
C GLU A 129 13.70 -8.70 10.22
N ASP A 130 13.16 -9.49 11.14
CA ASP A 130 11.89 -10.19 10.97
C ASP A 130 10.67 -9.26 11.11
N THR A 131 10.86 -8.03 11.59
CA THR A 131 9.79 -7.03 11.75
C THR A 131 9.68 -6.07 10.58
N LEU A 132 10.71 -6.01 9.73
CA LEU A 132 10.83 -5.09 8.62
C LEU A 132 10.50 -5.77 7.30
N VAL A 133 9.75 -5.06 6.46
CA VAL A 133 9.35 -5.51 5.13
C VAL A 133 9.90 -4.58 4.07
N TYR A 134 10.65 -5.14 3.13
CA TYR A 134 11.18 -4.37 2.01
C TYR A 134 10.07 -4.03 1.02
N LEU A 135 9.86 -2.73 0.78
CA LEU A 135 8.83 -2.20 -0.13
C LEU A 135 9.38 -1.93 -1.53
N GLY A 136 10.69 -1.76 -1.62
CA GLY A 136 11.40 -1.47 -2.84
C GLY A 136 12.42 -0.35 -2.63
N SER A 137 12.96 0.14 -3.74
CA SER A 137 13.93 1.21 -3.71
C SER A 137 13.86 2.10 -4.94
N ASP A 138 14.37 3.31 -4.80
CA ASP A 138 14.30 4.37 -5.79
C ASP A 138 15.65 5.09 -5.90
N SER A 139 15.94 5.63 -7.08
CA SER A 139 17.10 6.49 -7.31
C SER A 139 16.63 7.94 -7.29
N GLU A 140 17.00 8.70 -6.26
CA GLU A 140 16.80 10.15 -6.32
C GLU A 140 17.74 10.74 -7.38
N GLY A 141 17.31 11.82 -8.04
CA GLY A 141 17.95 12.39 -9.23
C GLY A 141 19.42 12.83 -9.08
N ASP A 142 19.96 12.80 -7.86
CA ASP A 142 21.33 13.15 -7.51
C ASP A 142 22.23 11.92 -7.29
N GLY A 143 21.78 10.73 -7.71
CA GLY A 143 22.52 9.47 -7.51
C GLY A 143 22.42 8.90 -6.09
N ALA A 144 21.76 9.62 -5.17
CA ALA A 144 21.43 9.12 -3.84
C ALA A 144 20.32 8.06 -3.91
N TYR A 145 20.60 6.88 -3.37
CA TYR A 145 19.67 5.75 -3.39
C TYR A 145 18.83 5.68 -2.13
N VAL A 146 17.52 5.48 -2.28
CA VAL A 146 16.60 5.35 -1.15
C VAL A 146 15.97 3.97 -1.14
N VAL A 147 16.07 3.28 -0.01
CA VAL A 147 15.39 2.01 0.24
C VAL A 147 14.22 2.23 1.19
N TYR A 148 13.06 1.73 0.79
CA TYR A 148 11.81 1.88 1.52
C TYR A 148 11.47 0.60 2.28
N TRP A 149 11.19 0.74 3.57
CA TRP A 149 10.79 -0.34 4.46
C TRP A 149 9.46 -0.02 5.15
N GLY A 150 8.70 -1.06 5.48
CA GLY A 150 7.54 -0.97 6.37
C GLY A 150 7.81 -1.73 7.66
N ILE A 151 7.29 -1.23 8.78
CA ILE A 151 7.38 -1.89 10.09
C ILE A 151 6.04 -1.84 10.80
N ASP A 152 5.65 -2.93 11.47
CA ASP A 152 4.51 -2.94 12.37
C ASP A 152 4.95 -2.63 13.81
N VAL A 153 4.47 -1.50 14.33
CA VAL A 153 4.73 -1.01 15.70
C VAL A 153 3.48 -1.12 16.57
N THR A 154 2.59 -2.08 16.27
CA THR A 154 1.38 -2.34 17.08
C THR A 154 1.69 -2.66 18.53
N GLU A 155 2.76 -3.41 18.77
CA GLU A 155 3.23 -3.79 20.11
C GLU A 155 3.98 -2.65 20.82
N ALA A 156 4.31 -1.56 20.13
CA ALA A 156 4.97 -0.42 20.77
C ALA A 156 3.98 0.29 21.71
N GLY A 157 4.44 0.57 22.93
CA GLY A 157 3.65 1.23 23.97
C GLY A 157 3.10 2.60 23.54
N ASN A 158 2.20 3.16 24.35
CA ASN A 158 1.55 4.45 24.05
C ASN A 158 2.51 5.65 24.06
N GLY A 159 3.74 5.49 24.55
CA GLY A 159 4.79 6.53 24.53
C GLY A 159 5.12 6.98 23.12
N LEU A 160 5.28 6.03 22.19
CA LEU A 160 5.55 6.30 20.78
C LEU A 160 4.51 7.22 20.12
N VAL A 161 3.23 7.00 20.43
CA VAL A 161 2.13 7.79 19.84
C VAL A 161 2.17 9.24 20.32
N LYS A 162 2.56 9.48 21.58
CA LYS A 162 2.68 10.84 22.13
C LYS A 162 3.84 11.60 21.48
N GLU A 163 4.98 10.93 21.30
CA GLU A 163 6.17 11.54 20.69
C GLU A 163 5.97 11.83 19.19
N LEU A 164 5.34 10.91 18.46
CA LEU A 164 4.97 11.17 17.07
C LEU A 164 3.92 12.27 16.95
N GLY A 165 2.98 12.33 17.90
CA GLY A 165 1.96 13.37 17.99
C GLY A 165 2.54 14.78 18.19
N SER A 166 3.60 14.92 19.00
CA SER A 166 4.28 16.23 19.18
C SER A 166 4.95 16.71 17.88
N LYS A 167 5.36 15.76 17.02
CA LYS A 167 5.87 16.02 15.66
C LYS A 167 4.76 16.08 14.59
N GLN A 168 3.49 16.22 14.98
CA GLN A 168 2.32 16.32 14.09
C GLN A 168 2.05 15.07 13.24
N PHE A 169 2.52 13.90 13.68
CA PHE A 169 2.21 12.63 13.05
C PHE A 169 1.11 11.89 13.81
N CYS A 170 0.27 11.17 13.07
CA CYS A 170 -0.74 10.29 13.64
C CYS A 170 -0.96 9.06 12.75
N PHE A 171 -1.51 8.00 13.33
CA PHE A 171 -1.83 6.77 12.60
C PHE A 171 -3.24 6.87 12.00
N VAL A 172 -3.33 6.98 10.68
CA VAL A 172 -4.59 7.22 9.96
C VAL A 172 -4.97 6.00 9.13
N GLU A 173 -6.26 5.75 8.98
CA GLU A 173 -6.75 4.68 8.11
C GLU A 173 -6.46 5.02 6.63
N LEU A 174 -5.95 4.04 5.88
CA LEU A 174 -5.43 4.28 4.54
C LEU A 174 -6.51 4.78 3.56
N ARG A 175 -7.74 4.27 3.63
CA ARG A 175 -8.85 4.78 2.80
C ARG A 175 -9.23 6.21 3.18
N THR A 176 -9.16 6.58 4.46
CA THR A 176 -9.31 7.98 4.87
C THR A 176 -8.23 8.86 4.24
N LEU A 177 -6.96 8.44 4.27
CA LEU A 177 -5.88 9.17 3.61
C LEU A 177 -6.12 9.31 2.11
N MET A 178 -6.53 8.25 1.42
CA MET A 178 -6.84 8.30 -0.02
C MET A 178 -7.94 9.31 -0.39
N VAL A 179 -8.84 9.65 0.54
CA VAL A 179 -9.89 10.66 0.33
C VAL A 179 -9.41 12.05 0.73
N ALA A 180 -8.54 12.15 1.73
CA ALA A 180 -8.06 13.40 2.28
C ALA A 180 -6.84 13.99 1.54
N THR A 181 -6.06 13.16 0.84
CA THR A 181 -4.96 13.61 -0.02
C THR A 181 -5.46 14.11 -1.37
N ASP A 182 -4.69 15.00 -1.98
CA ASP A 182 -4.88 15.41 -3.36
C ASP A 182 -4.75 14.20 -4.31
N TRP A 183 -5.88 13.82 -4.92
CA TRP A 183 -5.99 12.68 -5.83
C TRP A 183 -5.55 13.02 -7.26
N GLU A 184 -5.45 14.30 -7.61
CA GLU A 184 -4.91 14.76 -8.89
C GLU A 184 -3.39 14.65 -8.91
N ASN A 185 -2.75 14.73 -7.75
CA ASN A 185 -1.31 14.55 -7.60
C ASN A 185 -0.89 13.07 -7.72
N ALA A 186 -0.33 12.72 -8.87
CA ALA A 186 0.16 11.36 -9.16
C ALA A 186 1.26 10.89 -8.19
N SER A 187 2.10 11.78 -7.68
CA SER A 187 3.15 11.43 -6.72
C SER A 187 2.54 11.04 -5.37
N SER A 188 1.61 11.85 -4.86
CA SER A 188 0.87 11.57 -3.62
C SER A 188 0.11 10.24 -3.71
N MET A 189 -0.56 9.98 -4.83
CA MET A 189 -1.24 8.71 -5.06
C MET A 189 -0.26 7.53 -5.18
N GLY A 190 0.92 7.74 -5.75
CA GLY A 190 1.99 6.75 -5.79
C GLY A 190 2.52 6.39 -4.40
N GLN A 191 2.69 7.38 -3.53
CA GLN A 191 3.03 7.18 -2.11
C GLN A 191 1.98 6.34 -1.38
N LEU A 192 0.69 6.65 -1.56
CA LEU A 192 -0.38 5.86 -0.97
C LEU A 192 -0.44 4.42 -1.53
N ALA A 193 -0.10 4.21 -2.80
CA ALA A 193 0.03 2.87 -3.37
C ALA A 193 1.15 2.05 -2.71
N ILE A 194 2.25 2.70 -2.30
CA ILE A 194 3.32 2.07 -1.51
C ILE A 194 2.81 1.69 -0.12
N ALA A 195 2.12 2.60 0.56
CA ALA A 195 1.54 2.33 1.88
C ALA A 195 0.50 1.19 1.84
N GLY A 196 -0.33 1.12 0.79
CA GLY A 196 -1.24 0.01 0.56
C GLY A 196 -0.52 -1.32 0.37
N HIS A 197 0.58 -1.33 -0.40
CA HIS A 197 1.40 -2.51 -0.57
C HIS A 197 2.05 -2.97 0.74
N ALA A 198 2.60 -2.03 1.51
CA ALA A 198 3.20 -2.30 2.82
C ALA A 198 2.19 -2.90 3.79
N ARG A 199 0.99 -2.30 3.89
CA ARG A 199 -0.10 -2.81 4.72
C ARG A 199 -0.44 -4.25 4.39
N SER A 200 -0.63 -4.57 3.11
CA SER A 200 -0.95 -5.95 2.67
C SER A 200 0.14 -6.94 3.04
N LEU A 201 1.42 -6.55 2.93
CA LEU A 201 2.54 -7.43 3.31
C LEU A 201 2.63 -7.63 4.83
N LEU A 202 2.51 -6.56 5.62
CA LEU A 202 2.54 -6.63 7.09
C LEU A 202 1.36 -7.43 7.65
N GLU A 203 0.17 -7.25 7.08
CA GLU A 203 -1.00 -8.05 7.41
C GLU A 203 -0.76 -9.54 7.06
N TRP A 204 -0.25 -9.81 5.86
CA TRP A 204 0.13 -11.16 5.46
C TRP A 204 1.16 -11.77 6.43
N HIS A 205 2.13 -10.99 6.91
CA HIS A 205 3.12 -11.46 7.90
C HIS A 205 2.46 -11.93 9.18
N THR A 206 1.49 -11.15 9.66
CA THR A 206 0.76 -11.41 10.90
C THR A 206 -0.10 -12.67 10.81
N VAL A 207 -0.76 -12.91 9.68
CA VAL A 207 -1.69 -14.04 9.51
C VAL A 207 -1.01 -15.34 9.03
N SER A 208 0.11 -15.26 8.31
CA SER A 208 0.81 -16.42 7.74
C SER A 208 1.97 -16.93 8.61
N ARG A 209 1.74 -17.11 9.92
CA ARG A 209 2.78 -17.53 10.88
C ARG A 209 3.19 -19.00 10.73
N PHE A 210 2.27 -19.85 10.30
CA PHE A 210 2.46 -21.29 10.16
C PHE A 210 2.20 -21.77 8.74
N CYS A 211 2.82 -22.88 8.37
CA CYS A 211 2.69 -23.49 7.06
C CYS A 211 1.33 -24.18 6.93
N GLY A 212 0.53 -23.77 5.94
CA GLY A 212 -0.77 -24.40 5.68
C GLY A 212 -0.69 -25.86 5.19
N PHE A 213 0.51 -26.39 4.91
CA PHE A 213 0.70 -27.79 4.49
C PHE A 213 1.06 -28.70 5.67
N CYS A 214 2.06 -28.33 6.49
CA CYS A 214 2.58 -29.19 7.56
C CYS A 214 2.42 -28.62 8.97
N GLY A 215 1.86 -27.42 9.13
CA GLY A 215 1.73 -26.75 10.43
C GLY A 215 3.02 -26.16 11.01
N GLY A 216 4.19 -26.42 10.41
CA GLY A 216 5.48 -25.89 10.87
C GLY A 216 5.56 -24.36 10.82
N LYS A 217 6.46 -23.75 11.61
CA LYS A 217 6.66 -22.29 11.62
C LYS A 217 7.18 -21.80 10.27
N ASN A 218 6.72 -20.63 9.84
CA ASN A 218 7.27 -19.96 8.66
C ASN A 218 8.36 -18.96 9.06
N ILE A 219 9.47 -18.98 8.33
CA ILE A 219 10.55 -18.00 8.43
C ILE A 219 10.50 -17.05 7.22
N LEU A 220 10.95 -15.81 7.42
CA LEU A 220 10.99 -14.80 6.38
C LEU A 220 12.20 -15.01 5.47
N ILE A 221 11.99 -14.84 4.16
CA ILE A 221 13.05 -14.87 3.14
C ILE A 221 12.85 -13.69 2.17
N ASP A 222 13.87 -13.35 1.38
CA ASP A 222 13.84 -12.23 0.42
C ASP A 222 13.37 -10.89 1.05
N ALA A 223 13.95 -10.51 2.19
CA ALA A 223 13.60 -9.26 2.90
C ALA A 223 12.12 -9.09 3.23
N GLY A 224 11.50 -10.20 3.65
CA GLY A 224 10.10 -10.23 4.06
C GLY A 224 9.10 -10.27 2.89
N ARG A 225 9.55 -10.39 1.64
CA ARG A 225 8.64 -10.51 0.50
C ARG A 225 8.04 -11.90 0.34
N ARG A 226 8.67 -12.91 0.94
CA ARG A 226 8.29 -14.32 0.87
C ARG A 226 8.56 -14.99 2.22
N LYS A 227 7.97 -16.16 2.38
CA LYS A 227 8.16 -17.01 3.56
C LYS A 227 8.54 -18.41 3.13
N GLN A 228 9.26 -19.11 3.99
CA GLN A 228 9.58 -20.52 3.82
C GLN A 228 9.25 -21.28 5.09
N CYS A 229 8.71 -22.49 4.95
CA CYS A 229 8.52 -23.36 6.10
C CYS A 229 9.88 -23.75 6.71
N SER A 230 10.02 -23.63 8.02
CA SER A 230 11.23 -24.01 8.76
C SER A 230 11.41 -25.51 8.91
N ASN A 231 10.40 -26.31 8.58
CA ASN A 231 10.52 -27.76 8.60
C ASN A 231 11.36 -28.21 7.40
N GLU A 232 12.51 -28.85 7.70
CA GLU A 232 13.48 -29.34 6.73
C GLU A 232 12.88 -30.33 5.71
N LEU A 233 11.88 -31.11 6.11
CA LEU A 233 11.19 -32.06 5.23
C LEU A 233 10.17 -31.36 4.30
N CYS A 234 9.71 -30.16 4.64
CA CYS A 234 8.68 -29.45 3.87
C CYS A 234 9.29 -28.37 2.97
N LYS A 235 10.08 -27.45 3.54
CA LYS A 235 10.73 -26.31 2.86
C LYS A 235 9.86 -25.51 1.88
N LYS A 236 8.54 -25.61 1.97
CA LYS A 236 7.60 -25.00 1.03
C LYS A 236 7.69 -23.48 1.10
N LYS A 237 7.79 -22.84 -0.07
CA LYS A 237 7.76 -21.37 -0.20
C LYS A 237 6.32 -20.88 -0.26
N ILE A 238 6.04 -19.81 0.45
CA ILE A 238 4.72 -19.18 0.57
C ILE A 238 4.85 -17.73 0.13
N TYR A 239 3.88 -17.29 -0.68
CA TYR A 239 3.82 -15.97 -1.27
C TYR A 239 2.65 -15.18 -0.68
N PRO A 240 2.74 -13.84 -0.67
CA PRO A 240 1.63 -12.98 -0.28
C PRO A 240 0.37 -13.25 -1.11
N ARG A 241 -0.78 -13.31 -0.44
CA ARG A 241 -2.08 -13.46 -1.09
C ARG A 241 -2.47 -12.15 -1.79
N VAL A 242 -3.01 -12.25 -3.01
CA VAL A 242 -3.63 -11.14 -3.73
C VAL A 242 -5.01 -11.60 -4.17
N ASP A 243 -6.05 -10.94 -3.65
CA ASP A 243 -7.43 -11.25 -3.99
C ASP A 243 -7.89 -10.35 -5.15
N PRO A 244 -8.12 -10.89 -6.37
CA PRO A 244 -8.59 -10.10 -7.49
C PRO A 244 -10.02 -9.60 -7.25
N VAL A 245 -10.21 -8.29 -7.41
CA VAL A 245 -11.50 -7.61 -7.29
C VAL A 245 -11.77 -6.84 -8.56
N VAL A 246 -12.99 -6.95 -9.08
CA VAL A 246 -13.47 -6.14 -10.21
C VAL A 246 -14.30 -4.98 -9.67
N ILE A 247 -14.19 -3.81 -10.31
CA ILE A 247 -15.05 -2.65 -10.10
C ILE A 247 -15.65 -2.26 -11.46
N MET A 248 -16.97 -2.08 -11.50
CA MET A 248 -17.74 -2.01 -12.75
C MET A 248 -18.75 -0.87 -12.69
N LEU A 249 -18.69 0.03 -13.67
CA LEU A 249 -19.72 1.04 -13.92
C LEU A 249 -20.67 0.51 -14.99
N VAL A 250 -21.94 0.28 -14.64
CA VAL A 250 -22.96 -0.14 -15.61
C VAL A 250 -23.61 1.12 -16.18
N ILE A 251 -23.53 1.29 -17.50
CA ILE A 251 -24.02 2.46 -18.22
C ILE A 251 -25.22 2.04 -19.07
N ASP A 252 -26.34 2.70 -18.86
CA ASP A 252 -27.49 2.70 -19.75
C ASP A 252 -27.30 3.82 -20.77
N LYS A 253 -26.93 3.43 -21.99
CA LYS A 253 -26.61 4.37 -23.07
C LYS A 253 -27.84 5.06 -23.65
N GLU A 254 -28.99 4.40 -23.64
CA GLU A 254 -30.21 4.94 -24.24
C GLU A 254 -30.77 6.09 -23.39
N ASN A 255 -30.67 5.96 -22.07
CA ASN A 255 -31.20 6.93 -21.13
C ASN A 255 -30.14 7.84 -20.48
N ASP A 256 -28.87 7.73 -20.90
CA ASP A 256 -27.72 8.47 -20.35
C ASP A 256 -27.62 8.38 -18.81
N ARG A 257 -27.67 7.14 -18.29
CA ARG A 257 -27.69 6.83 -16.85
C ARG A 257 -26.60 5.85 -16.48
N ALA A 258 -26.20 5.87 -15.21
CA ALA A 258 -25.31 4.86 -14.66
C ALA A 258 -25.87 4.25 -13.37
N LEU A 259 -25.70 2.94 -13.21
CA LEU A 259 -26.08 2.23 -11.99
C LEU A 259 -24.99 2.38 -10.94
N LEU A 260 -25.39 2.91 -9.79
CA LEU A 260 -24.57 2.97 -8.58
C LEU A 260 -25.28 2.22 -7.45
N SER A 261 -24.48 1.71 -6.52
CA SER A 261 -24.98 1.01 -5.33
C SER A 261 -24.40 1.63 -4.06
N ARG A 262 -25.03 1.32 -2.93
CA ARG A 262 -24.59 1.75 -1.60
C ARG A 262 -24.68 0.59 -0.63
N GLN A 263 -23.65 0.47 0.22
CA GLN A 263 -23.66 -0.42 1.38
C GLN A 263 -24.05 0.38 2.64
N SER A 264 -24.70 -0.27 3.60
CA SER A 264 -25.14 0.35 4.87
C SER A 264 -23.99 1.03 5.63
N ARG A 265 -22.78 0.46 5.57
CA ARG A 265 -21.56 1.00 6.20
C ARG A 265 -21.01 2.28 5.56
N PHE A 266 -21.49 2.67 4.38
CA PHE A 266 -20.99 3.86 3.69
C PHE A 266 -21.54 5.13 4.34
N VAL A 267 -20.69 6.17 4.39
CA VAL A 267 -21.07 7.52 4.79
C VAL A 267 -22.37 7.91 4.07
N PRO A 268 -23.34 8.53 4.75
CA PRO A 268 -24.58 8.96 4.13
C PRO A 268 -24.31 9.71 2.83
N ARG A 269 -25.07 9.37 1.78
CA ARG A 269 -24.99 9.96 0.44
C ARG A 269 -23.75 9.61 -0.39
N MET A 270 -22.93 8.67 0.07
CA MET A 270 -21.88 8.09 -0.76
C MET A 270 -22.42 6.91 -1.57
N TRP A 271 -22.25 6.99 -2.89
CA TRP A 271 -22.60 5.95 -3.86
C TRP A 271 -21.34 5.47 -4.58
N SER A 272 -21.31 4.21 -4.98
CA SER A 272 -20.15 3.63 -5.67
C SER A 272 -20.57 2.66 -6.77
N CYS A 273 -19.63 2.42 -7.70
CA CYS A 273 -19.72 1.36 -8.67
C CYS A 273 -19.92 0.00 -7.98
N LEU A 274 -20.48 -0.95 -8.73
CA LEU A 274 -20.56 -2.33 -8.27
C LEU A 274 -19.14 -2.92 -8.18
N ALA A 275 -18.87 -3.72 -7.15
CA ALA A 275 -17.60 -4.40 -6.98
C ALA A 275 -17.80 -5.80 -6.40
N GLY A 276 -16.95 -6.73 -6.79
CA GLY A 276 -17.00 -8.12 -6.34
C GLY A 276 -15.66 -8.82 -6.50
N PHE A 277 -15.44 -9.86 -5.70
CA PHE A 277 -14.30 -10.76 -5.88
C PHE A 277 -14.48 -11.55 -7.18
N MET A 278 -13.38 -11.75 -7.89
CA MET A 278 -13.37 -12.67 -9.01
C MET A 278 -13.30 -14.10 -8.47
N GLU A 279 -14.30 -14.92 -8.80
CA GLU A 279 -14.28 -16.35 -8.52
C GLU A 279 -13.48 -17.07 -9.59
N GLU A 280 -12.66 -18.04 -9.17
CA GLU A 280 -11.95 -18.90 -10.12
C GLU A 280 -12.99 -19.77 -10.86
N LYS A 281 -12.97 -19.72 -12.20
CA LYS A 281 -13.85 -20.56 -13.00
C LYS A 281 -13.47 -22.03 -12.78
N VAL A 282 -14.33 -22.78 -12.10
CA VAL A 282 -14.36 -24.24 -12.27
C VAL A 282 -14.88 -24.49 -13.68
N TRP A 283 -13.96 -24.61 -14.65
CA TRP A 283 -14.29 -25.11 -15.98
C TRP A 283 -14.67 -26.59 -15.86
N ARG A 284 -15.90 -26.89 -15.43
CA ARG A 284 -16.54 -28.13 -15.88
C ARG A 284 -16.89 -27.90 -17.34
N ARG A 285 -16.14 -28.56 -18.23
CA ARG A 285 -16.67 -28.94 -19.55
C ARG A 285 -17.99 -29.67 -19.29
N LEU A 286 -19.10 -29.02 -19.57
CA LEU A 286 -20.35 -29.69 -19.90
C LEU A 286 -20.26 -30.15 -21.36
#